data_AF-A0A2L0B7B0-F1
#
_entry.id   AF-A0A2L0B7B0-F1
#
_cell.length_a   1.000
_cell.length_b   1.000
_cell.length_c   1.000
_cell.angle_alpha   90.00
_cell.angle_beta   90.00
_cell.angle_gamma   90.00
#
_symmetry.space_group_name_H-M   'P 1'
#
loop_
_entity.id
_entity.type
_entity.pdbx_description
1 polymer ?
#
loop_
_entity_poly.entity_id
_entity_poly.type
_entity_poly.pdbx_seq_one_letter_code
_entity_poly.pdbx_strand_id
1 'polypeptide(L)'
;LEGGVKFNFSEISLPKDCLSQNNDNNEYEDLEEDIYDSDNNEEDSKNVLRTCFKSMVETLSKQAPTTITQVQLFVKELRRIILLWDELWLGTLAQHHSEITRRQAQLELEIEKVNENQNLNREEKISLITEKHRIIIKPIIYILEQLYEITSVEPETPHEANFQERYLPFIRDVLTKLKNPQNPDKPQESWSYIKMLQQKFSQKSGNGKRSIYSLKLQDISPVLFNLKDTVIAMPGLNGSLRKKVFIMQLANHVSILPTKTKPKKLIFHGSDGQIYTYLFKGLEDLHLDERIMQFLSIANTMMTQIEDGGRNSNRNMYKARHYSVIPLGPRSGLISWVDGTTPLFTLYKRWQQREATKKNASGPVLRPSDLFYNKLNPLLQKAGVKNMDNRKEWPLSVLKQVLVELMAETPKDLLAKELWCHSVDAEAWWKVVRNYVYSTAVMSVIGYIIGLGDRHLDNVLIDLTSGEVVH
;
A
#
# COMPACT_ATOMS: atom_id res chain seq x y z
N LEU A 1 26.28 -9.99 30.28
CA LEU A 1 24.90 -10.39 29.97
C LEU A 1 24.27 -9.25 29.14
N GLU A 2 24.85 -8.77 28.05
CA GLU A 2 25.23 -9.45 26.79
C GLU A 2 24.16 -10.42 26.31
N GLY A 3 23.47 -10.04 25.24
CA GLY A 3 22.38 -10.81 24.62
C GLY A 3 21.25 -9.92 24.12
N GLY A 4 21.52 -9.03 23.17
CA GLY A 4 20.51 -8.19 22.54
C GLY A 4 21.01 -7.66 21.21
N VAL A 5 20.69 -8.37 20.13
CA VAL A 5 20.99 -7.92 18.76
C VAL A 5 20.28 -6.59 18.54
N LYS A 6 21.05 -5.51 18.41
CA LYS A 6 20.56 -4.19 18.05
C LYS A 6 20.07 -4.24 16.60
N PHE A 7 18.77 -4.47 16.40
CA PHE A 7 18.15 -4.25 15.10
C PHE A 7 17.99 -2.74 14.87
N ASN A 8 19.01 -2.15 14.27
CA ASN A 8 19.04 -0.75 13.85
C ASN A 8 18.59 -0.67 12.40
N PHE A 9 17.29 -0.44 12.14
CA PHE A 9 16.76 -0.20 10.79
C PHE A 9 17.33 1.06 10.11
N SER A 10 18.17 1.82 10.81
CA SER A 10 18.99 2.91 10.25
C SER A 10 20.07 2.42 9.29
N GLU A 11 20.53 1.16 9.43
CA GLU A 11 21.65 0.60 8.65
C GLU A 11 21.20 -0.23 7.44
N ILE A 12 19.90 -0.52 7.34
CA ILE A 12 19.30 -0.86 6.05
C ILE A 12 19.16 0.46 5.28
N SER A 13 20.29 0.96 4.76
CA SER A 13 20.25 1.83 3.59
C SER A 13 19.76 0.98 2.42
N LEU A 14 18.44 0.75 2.38
CA LEU A 14 17.80 0.55 1.09
C LEU A 14 18.10 1.85 0.35
N PRO A 15 18.82 1.82 -0.79
CA PRO A 15 18.99 2.99 -1.65
C PRO A 15 17.67 3.76 -1.73
N LYS A 16 17.71 5.10 -1.75
CA LYS A 16 16.52 5.98 -1.74
C LYS A 16 15.45 5.58 -2.79
N ASP A 17 15.80 4.77 -3.78
CA ASP A 17 14.94 4.26 -4.85
C ASP A 17 14.49 2.80 -4.72
N CYS A 18 14.86 2.11 -3.65
CA CYS A 18 14.63 0.66 -3.56
C CYS A 18 13.23 0.26 -3.15
N LEU A 19 12.30 1.16 -2.79
CA LEU A 19 10.88 0.80 -2.58
C LEU A 19 9.91 1.96 -2.92
N SER A 20 10.38 3.09 -3.45
CA SER A 20 9.49 4.18 -3.90
C SER A 20 8.84 3.79 -5.23
N GLN A 21 7.53 3.58 -5.23
CA GLN A 21 6.76 3.31 -6.44
C GLN A 21 6.21 4.60 -7.08
N ASN A 22 7.00 5.68 -7.12
CA ASN A 22 6.65 6.88 -7.86
C ASN A 22 7.40 6.86 -9.19
N ASN A 23 6.73 6.31 -10.20
CA ASN A 23 7.15 6.41 -11.58
C ASN A 23 6.53 7.68 -12.17
N ASP A 24 7.01 8.85 -11.73
CA ASP A 24 6.68 10.12 -12.39
C ASP A 24 7.92 10.59 -13.15
N ASN A 25 7.93 10.29 -14.44
CA ASN A 25 8.77 10.96 -15.42
C ASN A 25 8.33 12.44 -15.46
N ASN A 26 9.05 13.32 -14.76
CA ASN A 26 9.05 14.74 -15.07
C ASN A 26 10.50 15.19 -15.26
N GLU A 27 10.81 15.54 -16.50
CA GLU A 27 12.00 16.26 -16.93
C GLU A 27 12.07 17.60 -16.18
N TYR A 28 13.03 17.74 -15.29
CA TYR A 28 13.63 19.03 -14.94
C TYR A 28 15.13 18.79 -14.79
N GLU A 29 15.84 18.98 -15.91
CA GLU A 29 17.26 19.34 -15.90
C GLU A 29 17.42 20.75 -15.31
N ASP A 30 18.63 20.98 -14.79
CA ASP A 30 19.18 22.21 -14.23
C ASP A 30 18.76 22.57 -12.81
N LEU A 31 19.66 22.26 -11.87
CA LEU A 31 20.27 23.21 -10.92
C LEU A 31 21.37 22.45 -10.15
N GLU A 32 22.53 22.28 -10.80
CA GLU A 32 23.80 22.07 -10.08
C GLU A 32 24.26 23.44 -9.56
N GLU A 33 24.18 23.67 -8.25
CA GLU A 33 25.16 24.45 -7.48
C GLU A 33 24.85 24.33 -5.97
N ASP A 34 25.91 24.18 -5.17
CA ASP A 34 25.98 24.23 -3.70
C ASP A 34 25.59 22.98 -2.87
N ILE A 35 26.34 21.88 -3.04
CA ILE A 35 26.36 20.75 -2.09
C ILE A 35 27.78 20.55 -1.56
N TYR A 36 28.27 21.36 -0.63
CA TYR A 36 29.45 20.98 0.17
C TYR A 36 29.47 21.41 1.65
N ASP A 37 28.41 21.99 2.22
CA ASP A 37 28.42 22.42 3.64
C ASP A 37 27.19 22.03 4.50
N SER A 38 26.22 21.25 3.99
CA SER A 38 24.96 20.95 4.72
C SER A 38 24.92 19.62 5.50
N ASP A 39 25.79 18.65 5.24
CA ASP A 39 25.63 17.30 5.81
C ASP A 39 25.97 17.20 7.31
N ASN A 40 26.93 18.00 7.80
CA ASN A 40 27.33 17.97 9.23
C ASN A 40 26.21 18.50 10.16
N ASN A 41 25.46 19.52 9.73
CA ASN A 41 24.38 20.11 10.54
C ASN A 41 23.14 19.21 10.65
N GLU A 42 22.89 18.36 9.64
CA GLU A 42 21.77 17.41 9.66
C GLU A 42 22.02 16.23 10.62
N GLU A 43 23.23 15.67 10.65
CA GLU A 43 23.56 14.57 11.56
C GLU A 43 23.50 15.03 13.03
N ASP A 44 24.01 16.24 13.31
CA ASP A 44 23.93 16.83 14.64
C ASP A 44 22.47 17.07 15.06
N SER A 45 21.63 17.59 14.16
CA SER A 45 20.19 17.76 14.42
C SER A 45 19.48 16.43 14.68
N LYS A 46 19.80 15.37 13.93
CA LYS A 46 19.27 14.01 14.14
C LYS A 46 19.73 13.44 15.48
N ASN A 47 20.97 13.69 15.88
CA ASN A 47 21.53 13.24 17.16
C ASN A 47 20.90 13.97 18.35
N VAL A 48 20.63 15.28 18.22
CA VAL A 48 19.89 16.06 19.21
C VAL A 48 18.49 15.50 19.39
N LEU A 49 17.73 15.30 18.30
CA LEU A 49 16.37 14.74 18.37
C LEU A 49 16.35 13.34 19.00
N ARG A 50 17.29 12.46 18.62
CA ARG A 50 17.44 11.13 19.24
C ARG A 50 17.65 11.21 20.75
N THR A 51 18.48 12.14 21.19
CA THR A 51 18.78 12.35 22.62
C THR A 51 17.54 12.87 23.36
N CYS A 52 16.81 13.82 22.79
CA CYS A 52 15.55 14.31 23.34
C CYS A 52 14.51 13.18 23.47
N PHE A 53 14.29 12.40 22.41
CA PHE A 53 13.35 11.28 22.45
C PHE A 53 13.74 10.22 23.48
N LYS A 54 15.03 9.92 23.61
CA LYS A 54 15.52 8.98 24.63
C LYS A 54 15.21 9.49 26.04
N SER A 55 15.47 10.76 26.32
CA SER A 55 15.15 11.39 27.61
C SER A 55 13.65 11.40 27.92
N MET A 56 12.81 11.66 26.92
CA MET A 56 11.34 11.57 27.06
C MET A 56 10.89 10.15 27.40
N VAL A 57 11.42 9.14 26.68
CA VAL A 57 11.10 7.73 26.93
C VAL A 57 11.56 7.32 28.33
N GLU A 58 12.75 7.72 28.77
CA GLU A 58 13.25 7.47 30.13
C GLU A 58 12.33 8.08 31.20
N THR A 59 11.84 9.31 30.96
CA THR A 59 10.93 10.00 31.88
C THR A 59 9.57 9.32 31.96
N LEU A 60 9.00 8.96 30.81
CA LEU A 60 7.73 8.23 30.75
C LEU A 60 7.86 6.81 31.31
N SER A 61 9.00 6.15 31.14
CA SER A 61 9.27 4.82 31.69
C SER A 61 9.32 4.84 33.22
N LYS A 62 9.77 5.94 33.84
CA LYS A 62 9.71 6.12 35.30
C LYS A 62 8.29 6.27 35.81
N GLN A 63 7.40 6.89 35.03
CA GLN A 63 6.01 7.14 35.42
C GLN A 63 5.08 5.95 35.15
N ALA A 64 5.26 5.28 34.00
CA ALA A 64 4.40 4.19 33.54
C ALA A 64 5.23 3.08 32.87
N PRO A 65 6.07 2.34 33.62
CA PRO A 65 7.02 1.36 33.07
C PRO A 65 6.31 0.23 32.30
N THR A 66 5.18 -0.25 32.82
CA THR A 66 4.38 -1.31 32.20
C THR A 66 3.83 -0.86 30.85
N THR A 67 3.27 0.36 30.77
CA THR A 67 2.71 0.90 29.53
C THR A 67 3.78 1.06 28.47
N ILE A 68 4.95 1.61 28.81
CA ILE A 68 6.03 1.80 27.85
C ILE A 68 6.55 0.46 27.32
N THR A 69 6.78 -0.52 28.21
CA THR A 69 7.21 -1.87 27.79
C THR A 69 6.20 -2.52 26.86
N GLN A 70 4.91 -2.46 27.19
CA GLN A 70 3.85 -3.03 26.36
C GLN A 70 3.74 -2.32 24.99
N VAL A 71 3.83 -0.99 24.95
CA VAL A 71 3.80 -0.22 23.70
C VAL A 71 5.03 -0.52 22.83
N GLN A 72 6.23 -0.62 23.42
CA GLN A 72 7.44 -0.97 22.68
C GLN A 72 7.34 -2.35 22.05
N LEU A 73 6.86 -3.35 22.82
CA LEU A 73 6.62 -4.70 22.32
C LEU A 73 5.57 -4.70 21.21
N PHE A 74 4.45 -3.99 21.41
CA PHE A 74 3.39 -3.86 20.44
C PHE A 74 3.87 -3.26 19.12
N VAL A 75 4.62 -2.16 19.16
CA VAL A 75 5.19 -1.52 17.96
C VAL A 75 6.24 -2.40 17.30
N LYS A 76 7.09 -3.09 18.07
CA LYS A 76 8.08 -4.05 17.53
C LYS A 76 7.38 -5.14 16.72
N GLU A 77 6.33 -5.74 17.27
CA GLU A 77 5.62 -6.83 16.63
C GLU A 77 4.75 -6.36 15.46
N LEU A 78 4.12 -5.18 15.56
CA LEU A 78 3.47 -4.58 14.40
C LEU A 78 4.47 -4.38 13.26
N ARG A 79 5.68 -3.90 13.56
CA ARG A 79 6.73 -3.74 12.55
C ARG A 79 7.14 -5.07 11.91
N ARG A 80 7.21 -6.16 12.69
CA ARG A 80 7.49 -7.52 12.17
C ARG A 80 6.44 -7.97 11.15
N ILE A 81 5.16 -7.74 11.42
CA ILE A 81 4.08 -8.19 10.53
C ILE A 81 3.81 -7.24 9.35
N ILE A 82 4.55 -6.13 9.22
CA ILE A 82 4.42 -5.20 8.06
C ILE A 82 4.62 -5.97 6.76
N LEU A 83 5.79 -6.61 6.66
CA LEU A 83 6.27 -7.28 5.47
C LEU A 83 6.81 -8.65 5.86
N LEU A 84 6.05 -9.69 5.54
CA LEU A 84 6.46 -11.06 5.82
C LEU A 84 7.61 -11.46 4.88
N TRP A 85 8.42 -12.45 5.28
CA TRP A 85 9.60 -12.85 4.50
C TRP A 85 9.28 -13.24 3.05
N ASP A 86 8.18 -13.94 2.79
CA ASP A 86 7.76 -14.24 1.42
C ASP A 86 7.27 -13.02 0.65
N GLU A 87 6.63 -12.07 1.32
CA GLU A 87 6.22 -10.80 0.70
C GLU A 87 7.45 -9.98 0.32
N LEU A 88 8.48 -9.98 1.18
CA LEU A 88 9.78 -9.36 0.90
C LEU A 88 10.43 -9.98 -0.33
N TRP A 89 10.58 -11.32 -0.37
CA TRP A 89 11.16 -12.01 -1.52
C TRP A 89 10.37 -11.76 -2.82
N LEU A 90 9.05 -11.85 -2.79
CA LEU A 90 8.21 -11.58 -3.96
C LEU A 90 8.30 -10.12 -4.41
N GLY A 91 8.26 -9.17 -3.47
CA GLY A 91 8.35 -7.74 -3.75
C GLY A 91 9.67 -7.38 -4.41
N THR A 92 10.79 -7.82 -3.83
CA THR A 92 12.13 -7.54 -4.36
C THR A 92 12.36 -8.19 -5.72
N LEU A 93 11.94 -9.45 -5.91
CA LEU A 93 12.04 -10.12 -7.22
C LEU A 93 11.19 -9.44 -8.30
N ALA A 94 9.99 -8.97 -7.96
CA ALA A 94 9.12 -8.26 -8.89
C ALA A 94 9.71 -6.89 -9.26
N GLN A 95 10.28 -6.17 -8.30
CA GLN A 95 10.87 -4.86 -8.53
C GLN A 95 12.11 -4.93 -9.42
N HIS A 96 13.01 -5.90 -9.19
CA HIS A 96 14.22 -6.06 -9.99
C HIS A 96 13.99 -6.87 -11.28
N HIS A 97 12.74 -7.23 -11.61
CA HIS A 97 12.44 -8.08 -12.76
C HIS A 97 12.92 -7.49 -14.09
N SER A 98 12.70 -6.19 -14.31
CA SER A 98 13.16 -5.48 -15.51
C SER A 98 14.68 -5.48 -15.60
N GLU A 99 15.36 -5.21 -14.49
CA GLU A 99 16.81 -5.18 -14.41
C GLU A 99 17.43 -6.57 -14.66
N ILE A 100 16.84 -7.62 -14.08
CA ILE A 100 17.31 -8.98 -14.30
C ILE A 100 17.13 -9.37 -15.77
N THR A 101 16.00 -9.01 -16.38
CA THR A 101 15.73 -9.28 -17.81
C THR A 101 16.72 -8.53 -18.71
N ARG A 102 17.03 -7.28 -18.38
CA ARG A 102 18.03 -6.47 -19.10
C ARG A 102 19.42 -7.10 -19.04
N ARG A 103 19.85 -7.53 -17.85
CA ARG A 103 21.14 -8.20 -17.63
C ARG A 103 21.21 -9.55 -18.34
N GLN A 104 20.11 -10.29 -18.41
CA GLN A 104 20.04 -11.53 -19.18
C GLN A 104 20.31 -11.26 -20.67
N ALA A 105 19.59 -10.30 -21.28
CA ALA A 105 19.78 -9.94 -22.67
C ALA A 105 21.21 -9.46 -22.95
N GLN A 106 21.79 -8.68 -22.02
CA GLN A 106 23.19 -8.25 -22.11
C GLN A 106 24.16 -9.45 -22.09
N LEU A 107 23.93 -10.44 -21.23
CA LEU A 107 24.77 -11.64 -21.15
C LEU A 107 24.67 -12.48 -22.43
N GLU A 108 23.47 -12.63 -22.99
CA GLU A 108 23.27 -13.33 -24.27
C GLU A 108 24.08 -12.67 -25.41
N LEU A 109 24.03 -11.35 -25.53
CA LEU A 109 24.81 -10.60 -26.53
C LEU A 109 26.32 -10.70 -26.33
N GLU A 110 26.82 -10.65 -25.09
CA GLU A 110 28.26 -10.76 -24.82
C GLU A 110 28.78 -12.18 -25.10
N ILE A 111 27.97 -13.22 -24.84
CA ILE A 111 28.33 -14.61 -25.18
C ILE A 111 28.41 -14.78 -26.70
N GLU A 112 27.47 -14.21 -27.45
CA GLU A 112 27.48 -14.25 -28.92
C GLU A 112 28.75 -13.60 -29.48
N LYS A 113 29.11 -12.39 -29.03
CA LYS A 113 30.35 -11.71 -29.44
C LYS A 113 31.63 -12.51 -29.14
N VAL A 114 31.70 -13.16 -27.97
CA VAL A 114 32.87 -14.00 -27.63
C VAL A 114 32.94 -15.24 -28.52
N ASN A 115 31.79 -15.81 -28.88
CA ASN A 115 31.73 -16.96 -29.78
C ASN A 115 32.10 -16.62 -31.23
N GLU A 116 31.69 -15.45 -31.73
CA GLU A 116 32.01 -14.96 -33.08
C GLU A 116 33.49 -14.61 -33.29
N ASN A 117 34.22 -14.29 -32.21
CA ASN A 117 35.62 -13.94 -32.30
C ASN A 117 36.48 -15.14 -32.73
N GLN A 118 37.10 -15.05 -33.91
CA GLN A 118 37.92 -16.11 -34.49
C GLN A 118 39.33 -16.19 -33.87
N ASN A 119 39.76 -15.13 -33.17
CA ASN A 119 41.11 -15.03 -32.60
C ASN A 119 41.25 -15.69 -31.21
N LEU A 120 40.16 -16.23 -30.67
CA LEU A 120 40.15 -16.83 -29.33
C LEU A 120 40.07 -18.36 -29.41
N ASN A 121 40.90 -19.02 -28.62
CA ASN A 121 40.86 -20.47 -28.47
C ASN A 121 39.65 -20.91 -27.63
N ARG A 122 39.26 -22.17 -27.72
CA ARG A 122 38.08 -22.71 -27.01
C ARG A 122 38.16 -22.51 -25.49
N GLU A 123 39.34 -22.68 -24.90
CA GLU A 123 39.57 -22.48 -23.46
C GLU A 123 39.46 -21.00 -23.06
N GLU A 124 40.00 -20.09 -23.89
CA GLU A 124 39.91 -18.64 -23.67
C GLU A 124 38.47 -18.15 -23.78
N LYS A 125 37.70 -18.66 -24.74
CA LYS A 125 36.26 -18.38 -24.87
C LYS A 125 35.50 -18.79 -23.61
N ILE A 126 35.73 -20.00 -23.10
CA ILE A 126 35.06 -20.49 -21.88
C ILE A 126 35.42 -19.63 -20.67
N SER A 127 36.70 -19.29 -20.51
CA SER A 127 37.18 -18.44 -19.41
C SER A 127 36.55 -17.04 -19.47
N LEU A 128 36.55 -16.40 -20.65
CA LEU A 128 35.95 -15.09 -20.86
C LEU A 128 34.44 -15.10 -20.63
N ILE A 129 33.72 -16.11 -21.13
CA ILE A 129 32.28 -16.26 -20.89
C ILE A 129 31.99 -16.41 -19.40
N THR A 130 32.79 -17.20 -18.68
CA THR A 130 32.63 -17.41 -17.23
C THR A 130 32.83 -16.10 -16.46
N GLU A 131 33.86 -15.33 -16.78
CA GLU A 131 34.12 -14.04 -16.12
C GLU A 131 33.05 -13.01 -16.46
N LYS A 132 32.59 -12.96 -17.72
CA LYS A 132 31.47 -12.08 -18.14
C LYS A 132 30.17 -12.43 -17.44
N HIS A 133 29.84 -13.73 -17.34
CA HIS A 133 28.69 -14.22 -16.57
C HIS A 133 28.76 -13.75 -15.12
N ARG A 134 29.91 -13.98 -14.47
CA ARG A 134 30.15 -13.57 -13.08
C ARG A 134 29.94 -12.06 -12.89
N ILE A 135 30.51 -11.22 -13.75
CA ILE A 135 30.41 -9.76 -13.65
C ILE A 135 28.96 -9.29 -13.81
N ILE A 136 28.24 -9.81 -14.82
CA ILE A 136 26.87 -9.37 -15.14
C ILE A 136 25.87 -9.83 -14.08
N ILE A 137 26.03 -11.05 -13.55
CA ILE A 137 25.10 -11.65 -12.58
C ILE A 137 25.41 -11.24 -11.13
N LYS A 138 26.64 -10.80 -10.82
CA LYS A 138 27.06 -10.43 -9.44
C LYS A 138 26.09 -9.49 -8.71
N PRO A 139 25.54 -8.41 -9.33
CA PRO A 139 24.58 -7.55 -8.63
C PRO A 139 23.26 -8.26 -8.30
N ILE A 140 22.83 -9.22 -9.11
CA ILE A 140 21.63 -10.02 -8.84
C ILE A 140 21.90 -10.96 -7.67
N ILE A 141 23.07 -11.64 -7.67
CA ILE A 141 23.48 -12.51 -6.56
C ILE A 141 23.54 -11.70 -5.26
N TYR A 142 24.14 -10.50 -5.29
CA TYR A 142 24.23 -9.64 -4.12
C TYR A 142 22.84 -9.34 -3.51
N ILE A 143 21.85 -8.99 -4.34
CA ILE A 143 20.47 -8.78 -3.86
C ILE A 143 19.89 -10.04 -3.21
N LEU A 144 20.05 -11.21 -3.85
CA LEU A 144 19.54 -12.47 -3.33
C LEU A 144 20.27 -12.92 -2.04
N GLU A 145 21.55 -12.61 -1.91
CA GLU A 145 22.34 -12.86 -0.70
C GLU A 145 21.87 -11.98 0.46
N GLN A 146 21.64 -10.69 0.22
CA GLN A 146 21.09 -9.80 1.24
C GLN A 146 19.71 -10.28 1.73
N LEU A 147 18.85 -10.73 0.82
CA LEU A 147 17.57 -11.34 1.19
C LEU A 147 17.75 -12.65 1.97
N TYR A 148 18.72 -13.47 1.59
CA TYR A 148 19.04 -14.70 2.30
C TYR A 148 19.55 -14.42 3.71
N GLU A 149 20.43 -13.43 3.90
CA GLU A 149 20.93 -13.01 5.20
C GLU A 149 19.79 -12.58 6.12
N ILE A 150 18.84 -11.77 5.63
CA ILE A 150 17.67 -11.33 6.41
C ILE A 150 16.77 -12.52 6.80
N THR A 151 16.58 -13.48 5.90
CA THR A 151 15.60 -14.57 6.07
C THR A 151 16.18 -15.86 6.63
N SER A 152 17.48 -15.90 6.90
CA SER A 152 18.19 -17.04 7.52
C SER A 152 18.49 -16.86 9.01
N VAL A 153 18.15 -15.69 9.57
CA VAL A 153 18.19 -15.43 11.02
C VAL A 153 17.26 -16.40 11.77
N GLU A 154 17.54 -16.66 13.06
CA GLU A 154 16.68 -17.49 13.91
C GLU A 154 15.20 -17.03 13.83
N PRO A 155 14.27 -17.94 13.50
CA PRO A 155 12.85 -17.59 13.36
C PRO A 155 12.23 -17.31 14.73
N GLU A 156 11.56 -16.16 14.88
CA GLU A 156 10.83 -15.78 16.08
C GLU A 156 9.34 -16.17 16.01
N THR A 157 8.83 -16.49 14.82
CA THR A 157 7.41 -16.82 14.59
C THR A 157 7.22 -18.16 13.86
N PRO A 158 6.08 -18.85 14.06
CA PRO A 158 5.76 -20.07 13.32
C PRO A 158 5.79 -19.89 11.79
N HIS A 159 5.35 -18.71 11.31
CA HIS A 159 5.38 -18.38 9.88
C HIS A 159 6.81 -18.25 9.34
N GLU A 160 7.72 -17.63 10.10
CA GLU A 160 9.14 -17.54 9.78
C GLU A 160 9.80 -18.93 9.74
N ALA A 161 9.53 -19.79 10.74
CA ALA A 161 10.06 -21.16 10.76
C ALA A 161 9.59 -21.98 9.55
N ASN A 162 8.29 -21.93 9.23
CA ASN A 162 7.72 -22.61 8.06
C ASN A 162 8.28 -22.06 6.74
N PHE A 163 8.52 -20.74 6.67
CA PHE A 163 9.21 -20.15 5.53
C PHE A 163 10.59 -20.80 5.33
N GLN A 164 11.36 -20.92 6.41
CA GLN A 164 12.71 -21.46 6.33
C GLN A 164 12.73 -22.91 5.89
N GLU A 165 11.91 -23.75 6.52
CA GLU A 165 11.77 -25.16 6.18
C GLU A 165 11.42 -25.35 4.69
N ARG A 166 10.50 -24.53 4.17
CA ARG A 166 9.99 -24.67 2.80
C ARG A 166 10.90 -24.06 1.73
N TYR A 167 11.53 -22.92 1.99
CA TYR A 167 12.20 -22.11 0.97
C TYR A 167 13.71 -22.06 1.10
N LEU A 168 14.30 -22.05 2.31
CA LEU A 168 15.76 -21.88 2.45
C LEU A 168 16.59 -22.95 1.73
N PRO A 169 16.26 -24.26 1.77
CA PRO A 169 17.04 -25.26 1.03
C PRO A 169 17.09 -24.96 -0.48
N PHE A 170 15.99 -24.46 -1.03
CA PHE A 170 15.87 -24.13 -2.44
C PHE A 170 16.54 -22.79 -2.77
N ILE A 171 16.43 -21.77 -1.92
CA ILE A 171 17.15 -20.50 -2.10
C ILE A 171 18.66 -20.76 -2.09
N ARG A 172 19.15 -21.60 -1.17
CA ARG A 172 20.56 -21.98 -1.09
C ARG A 172 21.03 -22.68 -2.37
N ASP A 173 20.26 -23.65 -2.86
CA ASP A 173 20.56 -24.35 -4.12
C ASP A 173 20.63 -23.38 -5.31
N VAL A 174 19.67 -22.46 -5.42
CA VAL A 174 19.65 -21.42 -6.48
C VAL A 174 20.86 -20.50 -6.35
N LEU A 175 21.20 -20.02 -5.16
CA LEU A 175 22.37 -19.16 -4.93
C LEU A 175 23.68 -19.88 -5.30
N THR A 176 23.84 -21.16 -4.93
CA THR A 176 25.01 -21.96 -5.29
C THR A 176 25.14 -22.14 -6.80
N LYS A 177 24.02 -22.42 -7.49
CA LYS A 177 23.99 -22.58 -8.96
C LYS A 177 24.23 -21.27 -9.71
N LEU A 178 23.79 -20.14 -9.17
CA LEU A 178 24.06 -18.82 -9.76
C LEU A 178 25.52 -18.40 -9.60
N LYS A 179 26.14 -18.74 -8.45
CA LYS A 179 27.57 -18.47 -8.20
C LYS A 179 28.49 -19.36 -9.03
N ASN A 180 28.14 -20.63 -9.18
CA ASN A 180 28.93 -21.64 -9.85
C ASN A 180 28.11 -22.28 -11.00
N PRO A 181 27.94 -21.58 -12.13
CA PRO A 181 27.19 -22.12 -13.27
C PRO A 181 27.92 -23.33 -13.85
N GLN A 182 27.21 -24.45 -14.06
CA GLN A 182 27.78 -25.63 -14.71
C GLN A 182 28.02 -25.41 -16.22
N ASN A 183 27.14 -24.64 -16.86
CA ASN A 183 27.22 -24.28 -18.29
C ASN A 183 27.19 -22.75 -18.43
N PRO A 184 28.35 -22.05 -18.33
CA PRO A 184 28.42 -20.60 -18.47
C PRO A 184 27.99 -20.09 -19.86
N ASP A 185 28.08 -20.96 -20.87
CA ASP A 185 27.67 -20.74 -22.26
C ASP A 185 26.15 -20.67 -22.45
N LYS A 186 25.36 -21.07 -21.44
CA LYS A 186 23.89 -21.10 -21.49
C LYS A 186 23.27 -20.15 -20.45
N PRO A 187 23.15 -18.85 -20.78
CA PRO A 187 22.59 -17.86 -19.85
C PRO A 187 21.13 -18.13 -19.46
N GLN A 188 20.41 -18.85 -20.31
CA GLN A 188 19.03 -19.30 -20.08
C GLN A 188 18.88 -20.18 -18.82
N GLU A 189 19.91 -20.96 -18.46
CA GLU A 189 19.86 -21.83 -17.26
C GLU A 189 19.84 -21.00 -15.98
N SER A 190 20.71 -19.98 -15.86
CA SER A 190 20.75 -19.08 -14.70
C SER A 190 19.41 -18.35 -14.51
N TRP A 191 18.80 -17.91 -15.61
CA TRP A 191 17.48 -17.29 -15.57
C TRP A 191 16.37 -18.26 -15.17
N SER A 192 16.44 -19.51 -15.65
CA SER A 192 15.46 -20.53 -15.28
C SER A 192 15.41 -20.74 -13.77
N TYR A 193 16.56 -20.69 -13.06
CA TYR A 193 16.59 -20.80 -11.60
C TYR A 193 15.90 -19.64 -10.89
N ILE A 194 16.10 -18.40 -11.36
CA ILE A 194 15.43 -17.21 -10.81
C ILE A 194 13.92 -17.28 -11.08
N LYS A 195 13.53 -17.68 -12.29
CA LYS A 195 12.12 -17.86 -12.66
C LYS A 195 11.46 -18.96 -11.83
N MET A 196 12.15 -20.08 -11.58
CA MET A 196 11.67 -21.14 -10.70
C MET A 196 11.51 -20.63 -9.26
N LEU A 197 12.44 -19.81 -8.76
CA LEU A 197 12.33 -19.18 -7.45
C LEU A 197 11.10 -18.27 -7.36
N GLN A 198 10.90 -17.39 -8.34
CA GLN A 198 9.73 -16.51 -8.41
C GLN A 198 8.43 -17.31 -8.50
N GLN A 199 8.41 -18.38 -9.30
CA GLN A 199 7.26 -19.28 -9.40
C GLN A 199 7.00 -19.99 -8.08
N LYS A 200 8.03 -20.49 -7.38
CA LYS A 200 7.87 -21.19 -6.10
C LYS A 200 7.27 -20.28 -5.02
N PHE A 201 7.64 -19.00 -5.00
CA PHE A 201 7.00 -18.02 -4.12
C PHE A 201 5.60 -17.63 -4.57
N SER A 202 5.37 -17.53 -5.89
CA SER A 202 4.04 -17.23 -6.47
C SER A 202 3.05 -18.39 -6.29
N GLN A 203 3.56 -19.62 -6.17
CA GLN A 203 2.81 -20.87 -5.96
C GLN A 203 2.44 -21.09 -4.48
N LYS A 204 2.47 -20.06 -3.62
CA LYS A 204 2.07 -20.22 -2.21
C LYS A 204 0.62 -20.74 -2.09
N SER A 205 0.58 -22.04 -1.80
CA SER A 205 -0.47 -22.90 -1.24
C SER A 205 -1.55 -23.40 -2.20
N GLY A 206 -1.48 -24.71 -2.49
CA GLY A 206 -2.46 -25.52 -3.22
C GLY A 206 -3.82 -25.68 -2.53
N ASN A 207 -4.22 -24.75 -1.67
CA ASN A 207 -5.56 -24.66 -1.06
C ASN A 207 -6.27 -23.38 -1.52
N GLY A 208 -6.48 -23.26 -2.82
CA GLY A 208 -7.33 -22.24 -3.44
C GLY A 208 -6.80 -20.80 -3.36
N LYS A 209 -7.14 -19.99 -4.37
CA LYS A 209 -6.86 -18.53 -4.43
C LYS A 209 -7.38 -17.72 -3.22
N ARG A 210 -8.19 -18.32 -2.34
CA ARG A 210 -8.79 -17.67 -1.15
C ARG A 210 -7.89 -17.66 0.08
N SER A 211 -6.96 -18.61 0.23
CA SER A 211 -6.07 -18.68 1.42
C SER A 211 -5.02 -17.56 1.44
N ILE A 212 -4.67 -17.01 0.28
CA ILE A 212 -3.62 -15.97 0.11
C ILE A 212 -4.00 -14.64 0.79
N TYR A 213 -5.30 -14.37 0.96
CA TYR A 213 -5.81 -13.10 1.51
C TYR A 213 -6.22 -13.18 2.99
N SER A 214 -5.89 -14.27 3.66
CA SER A 214 -6.22 -14.49 5.07
C SER A 214 -5.04 -15.11 5.80
N LEU A 215 -4.57 -14.42 6.83
CA LEU A 215 -3.54 -14.89 7.75
C LEU A 215 -4.14 -15.13 9.14
N LYS A 216 -3.45 -15.96 9.93
CA LYS A 216 -3.73 -16.06 11.36
C LYS A 216 -2.67 -15.29 12.14
N LEU A 217 -3.10 -14.41 13.04
CA LEU A 217 -2.22 -13.60 13.87
C LEU A 217 -1.28 -14.47 14.70
N GLN A 218 -1.78 -15.59 15.25
CA GLN A 218 -0.97 -16.54 16.01
C GLN A 218 0.23 -17.10 15.22
N ASP A 219 0.13 -17.19 13.88
CA ASP A 219 1.18 -17.76 13.04
C ASP A 219 2.25 -16.71 12.72
N ILE A 220 1.85 -15.44 12.58
CA ILE A 220 2.72 -14.31 12.18
C ILE A 220 3.23 -13.45 13.35
N SER A 221 2.55 -13.46 14.49
CA SER A 221 2.98 -12.84 15.75
C SER A 221 2.21 -13.48 16.92
N PRO A 222 2.75 -14.57 17.51
CA PRO A 222 2.20 -15.15 18.73
C PRO A 222 2.14 -14.16 19.89
N VAL A 223 3.08 -13.20 19.93
CA VAL A 223 3.14 -12.16 20.94
C VAL A 223 1.89 -11.28 20.88
N LEU A 224 1.57 -10.70 19.71
CA LEU A 224 0.38 -9.87 19.55
C LEU A 224 -0.91 -10.64 19.79
N PHE A 225 -0.96 -11.92 19.39
CA PHE A 225 -2.12 -12.78 19.64
C PHE A 225 -2.34 -13.04 21.13
N ASN A 226 -1.27 -13.21 21.91
CA ASN A 226 -1.33 -13.49 23.34
C ASN A 226 -1.45 -12.23 24.21
N LEU A 227 -1.31 -11.02 23.63
CA LEU A 227 -1.58 -9.78 24.35
C LEU A 227 -3.05 -9.72 24.74
N LYS A 228 -3.32 -9.81 26.04
CA LYS A 228 -4.64 -9.70 26.64
C LYS A 228 -4.67 -8.63 27.72
N ASP A 229 -5.80 -7.96 27.85
CA ASP A 229 -6.09 -7.00 28.92
C ASP A 229 -4.96 -5.95 29.09
N THR A 230 -4.55 -5.35 27.98
CA THR A 230 -3.38 -4.46 27.96
C THR A 230 -3.69 -3.08 28.56
N VAL A 231 -2.65 -2.36 28.97
CA VAL A 231 -2.76 -0.95 29.38
C VAL A 231 -2.50 0.03 28.23
N ILE A 232 -2.45 -0.48 26.99
CA ILE A 232 -2.24 0.31 25.79
C ILE A 232 -3.55 0.99 25.40
N ALA A 233 -3.54 2.32 25.33
CA ALA A 233 -4.69 3.08 24.85
C ALA A 233 -4.96 2.79 23.36
N MET A 234 -6.23 2.72 22.98
CA MET A 234 -6.63 2.44 21.61
C MET A 234 -6.12 3.53 20.65
N PRO A 235 -5.37 3.17 19.58
CA PRO A 235 -4.72 4.15 18.70
C PRO A 235 -5.72 5.11 18.03
N GLY A 236 -5.46 6.41 18.11
CA GLY A 236 -6.26 7.40 17.40
C GLY A 236 -7.63 7.74 18.02
N LEU A 237 -8.00 7.16 19.17
CA LEU A 237 -9.19 7.58 19.93
C LEU A 237 -8.85 8.74 20.87
N ASN A 238 -8.58 9.91 20.31
CA ASN A 238 -8.33 11.13 21.08
C ASN A 238 -9.63 11.95 21.17
N GLY A 239 -10.65 11.45 21.88
CA GLY A 239 -11.98 12.06 21.73
C GLY A 239 -13.07 11.65 22.70
N SER A 240 -12.79 11.59 24.01
CA SER A 240 -13.76 12.01 25.04
C SER A 240 -13.12 11.93 26.42
N LEU A 241 -13.14 13.03 27.15
CA LEU A 241 -12.66 13.19 28.54
C LEU A 241 -13.29 12.22 29.56
N ARG A 242 -14.19 11.30 29.15
CA ARG A 242 -15.00 10.49 30.07
C ARG A 242 -14.51 9.05 30.28
N LYS A 243 -13.75 8.43 29.35
CA LYS A 243 -13.09 7.13 29.61
C LYS A 243 -12.05 6.79 28.53
N LYS A 244 -10.82 6.46 28.93
CA LYS A 244 -9.81 5.89 28.02
C LYS A 244 -10.22 4.45 27.68
N VAL A 245 -10.18 4.10 26.40
CA VAL A 245 -10.40 2.73 25.91
C VAL A 245 -9.05 2.07 25.72
N PHE A 246 -8.88 0.86 26.26
CA PHE A 246 -7.65 0.09 26.16
C PHE A 246 -7.82 -1.10 25.21
N ILE A 247 -6.71 -1.58 24.64
CA ILE A 247 -6.70 -2.78 23.81
C ILE A 247 -6.85 -4.01 24.72
N MET A 248 -7.95 -4.74 24.58
CA MET A 248 -8.19 -5.99 25.30
C MET A 248 -7.55 -7.18 24.60
N GLN A 249 -7.67 -7.27 23.27
CA GLN A 249 -7.05 -8.31 22.47
C GLN A 249 -7.11 -7.94 20.98
N LEU A 250 -6.26 -8.59 20.17
CA LEU A 250 -6.35 -8.54 18.72
C LEU A 250 -7.05 -9.81 18.21
N ALA A 251 -7.84 -9.68 17.14
CA ALA A 251 -8.47 -10.84 16.51
C ALA A 251 -7.42 -11.73 15.83
N ASN A 252 -7.62 -13.05 15.90
CA ASN A 252 -6.72 -13.99 15.23
C ASN A 252 -6.80 -13.90 13.71
N HIS A 253 -7.91 -13.42 13.15
CA HIS A 253 -8.08 -13.31 11.71
C HIS A 253 -7.52 -11.99 11.17
N VAL A 254 -6.54 -12.07 10.26
CA VAL A 254 -5.96 -10.91 9.56
C VAL A 254 -6.27 -11.04 8.07
N SER A 255 -6.98 -10.06 7.50
CA SER A 255 -7.30 -10.05 6.07
C SER A 255 -6.31 -9.19 5.31
N ILE A 256 -5.82 -9.66 4.17
CA ILE A 256 -4.97 -8.89 3.25
C ILE A 256 -5.85 -8.33 2.13
N LEU A 257 -5.80 -7.02 1.89
CA LEU A 257 -6.56 -6.43 0.79
C LEU A 257 -5.87 -6.67 -0.56
N PRO A 258 -6.63 -6.95 -1.63
CA PRO A 258 -6.09 -7.28 -2.96
C PRO A 258 -5.66 -6.02 -3.73
N THR A 259 -4.80 -5.20 -3.14
CA THR A 259 -4.19 -4.02 -3.77
C THR A 259 -2.70 -4.24 -4.03
N LYS A 260 -2.07 -3.29 -4.74
CA LYS A 260 -0.64 -3.34 -5.06
C LYS A 260 0.24 -3.45 -3.81
N THR A 261 -0.11 -2.72 -2.75
CA THR A 261 0.64 -2.65 -1.49
C THR A 261 0.20 -3.69 -0.44
N LYS A 262 -0.81 -4.52 -0.74
CA LYS A 262 -1.29 -5.64 0.10
C LYS A 262 -1.41 -5.28 1.60
N PRO A 263 -2.10 -4.19 1.96
CA PRO A 263 -2.23 -3.78 3.35
C PRO A 263 -3.05 -4.81 4.16
N LYS A 264 -2.76 -4.88 5.46
CA LYS A 264 -3.33 -5.87 6.38
C LYS A 264 -4.44 -5.22 7.20
N LYS A 265 -5.66 -5.76 7.13
CA LYS A 265 -6.79 -5.36 7.96
C LYS A 265 -6.70 -6.07 9.31
N LEU A 266 -6.48 -5.28 10.36
CA LEU A 266 -6.37 -5.73 11.75
C LEU A 266 -7.63 -5.34 12.52
N ILE A 267 -8.08 -6.20 13.43
CA ILE A 267 -9.27 -6.00 14.25
C ILE A 267 -8.85 -6.07 15.73
N PHE A 268 -9.22 -5.04 16.47
CA PHE A 268 -8.92 -4.84 17.88
C PHE A 268 -10.22 -4.87 18.68
N HIS A 269 -10.17 -5.48 19.85
CA HIS A 269 -11.27 -5.45 20.83
C HIS A 269 -10.93 -4.45 21.92
N GLY A 270 -11.81 -3.48 22.16
CA GLY A 270 -11.65 -2.47 23.19
C GLY A 270 -12.17 -2.92 24.56
N SER A 271 -11.69 -2.25 25.61
CA SER A 271 -12.14 -2.45 27.00
C SER A 271 -13.59 -2.00 27.24
N ASP A 272 -14.19 -1.32 26.26
CA ASP A 272 -15.59 -0.92 26.21
C ASP A 272 -16.48 -1.97 25.51
N GLY A 273 -15.89 -3.08 25.05
CA GLY A 273 -16.59 -4.14 24.32
C GLY A 273 -16.79 -3.86 22.84
N GLN A 274 -16.30 -2.71 22.34
CA GLN A 274 -16.43 -2.34 20.92
C GLN A 274 -15.30 -2.93 20.08
N ILE A 275 -15.55 -3.03 18.79
CA ILE A 275 -14.61 -3.52 17.79
C ILE A 275 -14.02 -2.31 17.05
N TYR A 276 -12.69 -2.25 17.02
CA TYR A 276 -11.94 -1.21 16.32
C TYR A 276 -11.12 -1.83 15.20
N THR A 277 -11.41 -1.41 13.98
CA THR A 277 -10.74 -1.95 12.79
C THR A 277 -9.71 -0.95 12.29
N TYR A 278 -8.53 -1.44 11.93
CA TYR A 278 -7.46 -0.64 11.36
C TYR A 278 -6.93 -1.27 10.08
N LEU A 279 -6.63 -0.41 9.11
CA LEU A 279 -5.84 -0.76 7.95
C LEU A 279 -4.37 -0.51 8.28
N PHE A 280 -3.59 -1.58 8.28
CA PHE A 280 -2.15 -1.51 8.49
C PHE A 280 -1.44 -1.42 7.15
N LYS A 281 -0.78 -0.28 6.91
CA LYS A 281 -0.05 0.01 5.69
C LYS A 281 1.45 -0.01 5.94
N GLY A 282 2.17 -0.63 5.01
CA GLY A 282 3.62 -0.72 4.99
C GLY A 282 4.19 -0.18 3.69
N LEU A 283 5.44 0.25 3.74
CA LEU A 283 6.18 0.83 2.60
C LEU A 283 5.56 2.12 2.06
N GLU A 284 4.74 2.78 2.87
CA GLU A 284 4.08 4.06 2.57
C GLU A 284 4.36 5.03 3.72
N ASP A 285 4.66 6.29 3.39
CA ASP A 285 4.77 7.36 4.38
C ASP A 285 3.37 7.94 4.66
N LEU A 286 2.90 7.78 5.90
CA LEU A 286 1.58 8.24 6.34
C LEU A 286 1.61 9.58 7.09
N HIS A 287 2.77 10.24 7.20
CA HIS A 287 2.85 11.51 7.93
C HIS A 287 2.04 12.59 7.23
N LEU A 288 2.01 12.62 5.89
CA LEU A 288 1.20 13.58 5.16
C LEU A 288 -0.29 13.38 5.44
N ASP A 289 -0.78 12.14 5.34
CA ASP A 289 -2.16 11.77 5.70
C ASP A 289 -2.52 12.19 7.13
N GLU A 290 -1.61 11.98 8.08
CA GLU A 290 -1.78 12.41 9.48
C GLU A 290 -1.96 13.93 9.60
N ARG A 291 -1.16 14.72 8.86
CA ARG A 291 -1.31 16.19 8.82
C ARG A 291 -2.62 16.63 8.19
N ILE A 292 -3.07 15.95 7.13
CA ILE A 292 -4.38 16.25 6.52
C ILE A 292 -5.50 16.00 7.53
N MET A 293 -5.47 14.88 8.26
CA MET A 293 -6.48 14.59 9.30
C MET A 293 -6.47 15.62 10.44
N GLN A 294 -5.29 16.10 10.84
CA GLN A 294 -5.16 17.21 11.81
C GLN A 294 -5.79 18.50 11.27
N PHE A 295 -5.53 18.85 10.00
CA PHE A 295 -6.13 20.00 9.35
C PHE A 295 -7.68 19.91 9.35
N LEU A 296 -8.23 18.76 8.99
CA LEU A 296 -9.68 18.53 9.04
C LEU A 296 -10.26 18.69 10.45
N SER A 297 -9.54 18.21 11.47
CA SER A 297 -9.94 18.39 12.88
C SER A 297 -9.97 19.88 13.28
N ILE A 298 -9.02 20.68 12.81
CA ILE A 298 -8.99 22.13 13.05
C ILE A 298 -10.16 22.80 12.33
N ALA A 299 -10.40 22.46 11.06
CA ALA A 299 -11.53 22.98 10.28
C ALA A 299 -12.87 22.69 10.97
N ASN A 300 -13.06 21.47 11.47
CA ASN A 300 -14.25 21.11 12.25
C ASN A 300 -14.40 21.94 13.52
N THR A 301 -13.30 22.22 14.23
CA THR A 301 -13.33 23.05 15.44
C THR A 301 -13.79 24.47 15.10
N MET A 302 -13.33 25.04 13.99
CA MET A 302 -13.76 26.36 13.52
C MET A 302 -15.25 26.37 13.13
N MET A 303 -15.71 25.34 12.41
CA MET A 303 -17.12 25.23 12.01
C MET A 303 -18.06 25.06 13.21
N THR A 304 -17.64 24.33 14.25
CA THR A 304 -18.42 24.14 15.49
C THR A 304 -18.63 25.46 16.23
N GLN A 305 -17.60 26.32 16.31
CA GLN A 305 -17.69 27.61 17.03
C GLN A 305 -18.73 28.57 16.40
N ILE A 306 -18.92 28.50 15.08
CA ILE A 306 -19.89 29.34 14.36
C ILE A 306 -21.33 28.95 14.73
N GLU A 307 -21.58 27.69 15.05
CA GLU A 307 -22.91 27.18 15.39
C GLU A 307 -23.34 27.53 16.83
N ASP A 308 -22.41 27.64 17.78
CA ASP A 308 -22.70 27.95 19.18
C ASP A 308 -23.12 29.42 19.43
N GLY A 309 -22.80 30.34 18.51
CA GLY A 309 -23.20 31.75 18.58
C GLY A 309 -24.66 32.02 18.17
N GLY A 310 -25.33 31.07 17.53
CA GLY A 310 -26.71 31.20 17.07
C GLY A 310 -27.68 30.39 17.94
N ARG A 311 -28.62 31.06 18.61
CA ARG A 311 -29.80 30.42 19.21
C ARG A 311 -30.65 29.77 18.10
N ASN A 312 -30.34 28.53 17.68
CA ASN A 312 -31.30 27.55 17.10
C ASN A 312 -30.65 26.23 16.65
N SER A 313 -30.92 25.16 17.42
CA SER A 313 -31.18 23.74 17.09
C SER A 313 -30.41 22.93 16.03
N ASN A 314 -29.40 23.42 15.31
CA ASN A 314 -28.63 22.60 14.34
C ASN A 314 -27.15 22.50 14.73
N ARG A 315 -26.87 21.83 15.86
CA ARG A 315 -25.50 21.47 16.24
C ARG A 315 -24.94 20.41 15.28
N ASN A 316 -23.74 20.63 14.78
CA ASN A 316 -22.94 19.78 13.88
C ASN A 316 -23.43 19.66 12.43
N MET A 317 -23.97 20.73 11.83
CA MET A 317 -24.40 20.69 10.43
C MET A 317 -23.22 20.72 9.47
N TYR A 318 -22.17 21.46 9.81
CA TYR A 318 -20.95 21.56 9.00
C TYR A 318 -19.81 20.76 9.62
N LYS A 319 -19.54 19.59 9.05
CA LYS A 319 -18.48 18.70 9.51
C LYS A 319 -17.81 17.98 8.36
N ALA A 320 -16.49 18.03 8.32
CA ALA A 320 -15.65 17.15 7.52
C ALA A 320 -15.40 15.86 8.30
N ARG A 321 -15.96 14.73 7.85
CA ARG A 321 -15.68 13.43 8.45
C ARG A 321 -14.21 13.11 8.21
N HIS A 322 -13.49 12.80 9.28
CA HIS A 322 -12.08 12.44 9.26
C HIS A 322 -11.87 11.17 10.08
N TYR A 323 -10.77 10.49 9.82
CA TYR A 323 -10.36 9.27 10.50
C TYR A 323 -8.97 9.46 11.12
N SER A 324 -8.58 8.55 12.01
CA SER A 324 -7.29 8.65 12.67
C SER A 324 -6.22 7.94 11.86
N VAL A 325 -5.07 8.59 11.72
CA VAL A 325 -3.86 8.03 11.10
C VAL A 325 -2.75 8.05 12.13
N ILE A 326 -2.08 6.91 12.32
CA ILE A 326 -1.05 6.71 13.33
C ILE A 326 0.22 6.20 12.63
N PRO A 327 1.14 7.10 12.25
CA PRO A 327 2.46 6.72 11.76
C PRO A 327 3.22 5.91 12.83
N LEU A 328 3.79 4.78 12.43
CA LEU A 328 4.59 3.88 13.29
C LEU A 328 6.08 3.90 12.93
N GLY A 329 6.47 4.78 12.01
CA GLY A 329 7.81 4.95 11.48
C GLY A 329 7.76 5.73 10.16
N PRO A 330 8.90 5.86 9.45
CA PRO A 330 8.96 6.64 8.22
C PRO A 330 8.22 5.99 7.03
N ARG A 331 7.89 4.69 7.12
CA ARG A 331 7.31 3.92 6.01
C ARG A 331 6.21 2.96 6.46
N SER A 332 5.55 3.24 7.58
CA SER A 332 4.44 2.40 8.04
C SER A 332 3.53 3.14 9.01
N GLY A 333 2.30 2.65 9.11
CA GLY A 333 1.38 3.09 10.14
C GLY A 333 0.00 2.46 10.03
N LEU A 334 -0.87 2.87 10.94
CA LEU A 334 -2.24 2.41 11.05
C LEU A 334 -3.19 3.51 10.59
N ILE A 335 -4.20 3.14 9.81
CA ILE A 335 -5.30 4.01 9.41
C ILE A 335 -6.58 3.42 9.98
N SER A 336 -7.36 4.21 10.71
CA SER A 336 -8.65 3.75 11.22
C SER A 336 -9.59 3.42 10.07
N TRP A 337 -10.25 2.26 10.18
CA TRP A 337 -11.24 1.84 9.20
C TRP A 337 -12.55 2.57 9.45
N VAL A 338 -13.17 3.09 8.37
CA VAL A 338 -14.45 3.78 8.45
C VAL A 338 -15.57 2.81 8.09
N ASP A 339 -16.20 2.25 9.11
CA ASP A 339 -17.35 1.36 8.94
C ASP A 339 -18.60 2.09 8.45
N GLY A 340 -19.53 1.33 7.86
CA GLY A 340 -20.83 1.84 7.38
C GLY A 340 -20.77 2.63 6.06
N THR A 341 -19.60 2.75 5.45
CA THR A 341 -19.43 3.48 4.19
C THR A 341 -19.46 2.56 2.97
N THR A 342 -19.95 3.09 1.85
CA THR A 342 -20.01 2.41 0.55
C THR A 342 -19.30 3.27 -0.49
N PRO A 343 -18.30 2.75 -1.23
CA PRO A 343 -17.70 3.47 -2.35
C PRO A 343 -18.73 3.73 -3.44
N LEU A 344 -18.77 4.93 -4.02
CA LEU A 344 -19.73 5.27 -5.08
C LEU A 344 -19.60 4.34 -6.30
N PHE A 345 -18.40 3.83 -6.58
CA PHE A 345 -18.17 2.88 -7.67
C PHE A 345 -18.98 1.58 -7.49
N THR A 346 -19.21 1.17 -6.23
CA THR A 346 -20.01 -0.01 -5.92
C THR A 346 -21.45 0.15 -6.42
N LEU A 347 -22.02 1.36 -6.32
CA LEU A 347 -23.38 1.64 -6.79
C LEU A 347 -23.48 1.50 -8.32
N TYR A 348 -22.51 2.09 -9.03
CA TYR A 348 -22.41 1.98 -10.49
C TYR A 348 -22.24 0.52 -10.94
N LYS A 349 -21.32 -0.22 -10.31
CA LYS A 349 -21.06 -1.63 -10.60
C LYS A 349 -22.30 -2.51 -10.37
N ARG A 350 -23.02 -2.31 -9.27
CA ARG A 350 -24.28 -3.03 -8.98
C ARG A 350 -25.37 -2.70 -10.02
N TRP A 351 -25.44 -1.47 -10.50
CA TRP A 351 -26.36 -1.11 -11.59
C TRP A 351 -25.99 -1.83 -12.90
N GLN A 352 -24.72 -1.82 -13.30
CA GLN A 352 -24.28 -2.51 -14.53
C GLN A 352 -24.56 -4.01 -14.47
N GLN A 353 -24.35 -4.65 -13.32
CA GLN A 353 -24.67 -6.06 -13.11
C GLN A 353 -26.17 -6.33 -13.31
N ARG A 354 -27.04 -5.48 -12.75
CA ARG A 354 -28.50 -5.59 -12.93
C ARG A 354 -28.92 -5.43 -14.40
N GLU A 355 -28.33 -4.47 -15.11
CA GLU A 355 -28.62 -4.27 -16.54
C GLU A 355 -28.13 -5.42 -17.42
N ALA A 356 -26.97 -6.00 -17.11
CA ALA A 356 -26.46 -7.19 -17.82
C ALA A 356 -27.42 -8.38 -17.66
N THR A 357 -27.92 -8.61 -16.43
CA THR A 357 -28.91 -9.66 -16.16
C THR A 357 -30.21 -9.44 -16.92
N LYS A 358 -30.73 -8.19 -16.97
CA LYS A 358 -31.95 -7.88 -17.75
C LYS A 358 -31.80 -8.15 -19.24
N LYS A 359 -30.61 -7.95 -19.79
CA LYS A 359 -30.30 -8.16 -21.21
C LYS A 359 -29.93 -9.62 -21.52
N ASN A 360 -30.04 -10.54 -20.56
CA ASN A 360 -29.59 -11.93 -20.67
C ASN A 360 -28.14 -12.06 -21.15
N ALA A 361 -27.30 -11.06 -20.87
CA ALA A 361 -25.90 -11.10 -21.25
C ALA A 361 -25.14 -11.97 -20.24
N SER A 362 -24.68 -13.15 -20.67
CA SER A 362 -23.96 -14.12 -19.83
C SER A 362 -22.47 -13.79 -19.62
N GLY A 363 -22.07 -12.54 -19.80
CA GLY A 363 -20.67 -12.09 -19.74
C GLY A 363 -20.34 -11.32 -18.46
N PRO A 364 -19.07 -11.28 -18.05
CA PRO A 364 -18.62 -10.39 -16.98
C PRO A 364 -18.87 -8.93 -17.40
N VAL A 365 -19.29 -8.10 -16.43
CA VAL A 365 -19.45 -6.66 -16.66
C VAL A 365 -18.12 -6.07 -17.14
N LEU A 366 -18.19 -5.32 -18.24
CA LEU A 366 -17.03 -4.66 -18.84
C LEU A 366 -16.41 -3.66 -17.87
N ARG A 367 -15.07 -3.54 -17.90
CA ARG A 367 -14.39 -2.54 -17.07
C ARG A 367 -14.64 -1.14 -17.65
N PRO A 368 -14.54 -0.07 -16.82
CA PRO A 368 -14.69 1.30 -17.31
C PRO A 368 -13.78 1.64 -18.50
N SER A 369 -12.54 1.16 -18.49
CA SER A 369 -11.61 1.34 -19.61
C SER A 369 -12.10 0.69 -20.89
N ASP A 370 -12.63 -0.53 -20.80
CA ASP A 370 -13.13 -1.27 -21.97
C ASP A 370 -14.36 -0.55 -22.56
N LEU A 371 -15.28 -0.07 -21.71
CA LEU A 371 -16.45 0.71 -22.14
C LEU A 371 -16.04 2.02 -22.85
N PHE A 372 -15.06 2.73 -22.32
CA PHE A 372 -14.55 3.96 -22.90
C PHE A 372 -13.90 3.72 -24.26
N TYR A 373 -12.96 2.77 -24.36
CA TYR A 373 -12.25 2.49 -25.62
C TYR A 373 -13.17 1.90 -26.70
N ASN A 374 -14.17 1.10 -26.32
CA ASN A 374 -15.16 0.58 -27.27
C ASN A 374 -15.95 1.69 -27.98
N LYS A 375 -16.19 2.83 -27.31
CA LYS A 375 -16.84 4.01 -27.89
C LYS A 375 -15.85 4.93 -28.60
N LEU A 376 -14.66 5.09 -28.02
CA LEU A 376 -13.63 5.99 -28.52
C LEU A 376 -13.03 5.52 -29.85
N ASN A 377 -12.62 4.25 -29.93
CA ASN A 377 -11.84 3.73 -31.06
C ASN A 377 -12.55 3.90 -32.42
N PRO A 378 -13.86 3.59 -32.56
CA PRO A 378 -14.57 3.83 -33.81
C PRO A 378 -14.67 5.32 -34.20
N LEU A 379 -14.77 6.21 -33.22
CA LEU A 379 -14.86 7.66 -33.46
C LEU A 379 -13.51 8.26 -33.83
N LEU A 380 -12.41 7.80 -33.21
CA LEU A 380 -11.05 8.19 -33.59
C LEU A 380 -10.72 7.76 -35.02
N GLN A 381 -11.12 6.55 -35.41
CA GLN A 381 -10.95 6.05 -36.78
C GLN A 381 -11.73 6.90 -37.80
N LYS A 382 -12.99 7.25 -37.48
CA LYS A 382 -13.81 8.16 -38.31
C LYS A 382 -13.21 9.56 -38.42
N ALA A 383 -12.53 10.04 -37.37
CA ALA A 383 -11.85 11.33 -37.35
C ALA A 383 -10.48 11.31 -38.06
N GLY A 384 -10.03 10.16 -38.56
CA GLY A 384 -8.77 10.02 -39.30
C GLY A 384 -7.50 10.11 -38.44
N VAL A 385 -7.60 9.83 -37.14
CA VAL A 385 -6.44 9.84 -36.23
C VAL A 385 -5.53 8.64 -36.55
N LYS A 386 -4.27 8.91 -36.90
CA LYS A 386 -3.30 7.88 -37.32
C LYS A 386 -2.73 7.10 -36.14
N ASN A 387 -2.40 7.78 -35.03
CA ASN A 387 -1.88 7.16 -33.83
C ASN A 387 -2.92 7.17 -32.71
N MET A 388 -3.67 6.07 -32.58
CA MET A 388 -4.74 5.96 -31.60
C MET A 388 -4.22 5.87 -30.15
N ASP A 389 -2.97 5.48 -29.95
CA ASP A 389 -2.35 5.36 -28.62
C ASP A 389 -1.87 6.71 -28.08
N ASN A 390 -1.59 7.68 -28.96
CA ASN A 390 -1.17 9.01 -28.55
C ASN A 390 -2.36 9.88 -28.12
N ARG A 391 -2.61 9.93 -26.81
CA ARG A 391 -3.71 10.72 -26.23
C ARG A 391 -3.68 12.22 -26.57
N LYS A 392 -2.50 12.78 -26.85
CA LYS A 392 -2.36 14.20 -27.21
C LYS A 392 -2.97 14.51 -28.58
N GLU A 393 -3.12 13.51 -29.44
CA GLU A 393 -3.71 13.65 -30.79
C GLU A 393 -5.24 13.48 -30.79
N TRP A 394 -5.85 13.17 -29.65
CA TRP A 394 -7.29 12.91 -29.59
C TRP A 394 -8.12 14.19 -29.71
N PRO A 395 -9.04 14.28 -30.70
CA PRO A 395 -9.87 15.47 -30.87
C PRO A 395 -10.83 15.69 -29.70
N LEU A 396 -10.90 16.93 -29.19
CA LEU A 396 -11.80 17.29 -28.10
C LEU A 396 -13.28 17.03 -28.43
N SER A 397 -13.69 17.23 -29.69
CA SER A 397 -15.06 16.95 -30.14
C SER A 397 -15.42 15.47 -29.98
N VAL A 398 -14.51 14.57 -30.33
CA VAL A 398 -14.68 13.11 -30.16
C VAL A 398 -14.79 12.75 -28.68
N LEU A 399 -13.91 13.30 -27.83
CA LEU A 399 -13.96 13.05 -26.39
C LEU A 399 -15.28 13.52 -25.76
N LYS A 400 -15.76 14.72 -26.14
CA LYS A 400 -17.07 15.23 -25.71
C LYS A 400 -18.22 14.33 -26.18
N GLN A 401 -18.16 13.84 -27.42
CA GLN A 401 -19.17 12.92 -27.94
C GLN A 401 -19.21 11.61 -27.14
N VAL A 402 -18.05 10.99 -26.89
CA VAL A 402 -17.94 9.76 -26.07
C VAL A 402 -18.55 9.97 -24.69
N LEU A 403 -18.25 11.10 -24.04
CA LEU A 403 -18.81 11.44 -22.73
C LEU A 403 -20.34 11.54 -22.77
N VAL A 404 -20.90 12.27 -23.74
CA VAL A 404 -22.36 12.44 -23.87
C VAL A 404 -23.06 11.11 -24.12
N GLU A 405 -22.49 10.24 -24.96
CA GLU A 405 -23.03 8.90 -25.22
C GLU A 405 -23.04 8.04 -23.96
N LEU A 406 -21.94 8.00 -23.20
CA LEU A 406 -21.85 7.24 -21.95
C LEU A 406 -22.77 7.78 -20.85
N MET A 407 -22.94 9.11 -20.78
CA MET A 407 -23.89 9.75 -19.87
C MET A 407 -25.34 9.43 -20.21
N ALA A 408 -25.67 9.25 -21.50
CA ALA A 408 -27.02 8.88 -21.91
C ALA A 408 -27.36 7.42 -21.57
N GLU A 409 -26.37 6.54 -21.53
CA GLU A 409 -26.54 5.13 -21.16
C GLU A 409 -26.73 4.92 -19.64
N THR A 410 -26.23 5.84 -18.82
CA THR A 410 -26.26 5.72 -17.36
C THR A 410 -27.38 6.58 -16.76
N PRO A 411 -28.23 6.04 -15.87
CA PRO A 411 -29.25 6.84 -15.19
C PRO A 411 -28.63 7.98 -14.37
N LYS A 412 -29.34 9.09 -14.21
CA LYS A 412 -28.86 10.26 -13.45
C LYS A 412 -29.21 10.20 -11.96
N ASP A 413 -30.00 9.22 -11.56
CA ASP A 413 -30.65 9.15 -10.25
C ASP A 413 -30.21 7.95 -9.40
N LEU A 414 -29.10 7.27 -9.75
CA LEU A 414 -28.63 6.10 -9.00
C LEU A 414 -28.46 6.40 -7.51
N LEU A 415 -27.73 7.47 -7.19
CA LEU A 415 -27.44 7.84 -5.81
C LEU A 415 -28.70 8.29 -5.08
N ALA A 416 -29.50 9.16 -5.70
CA ALA A 416 -30.73 9.67 -5.11
C ALA A 416 -31.72 8.54 -4.76
N LYS A 417 -31.87 7.55 -5.65
CA LYS A 417 -32.68 6.35 -5.40
C LYS A 417 -32.11 5.49 -4.29
N GLU A 418 -30.79 5.31 -4.24
CA GLU A 418 -30.17 4.50 -3.19
C GLU A 418 -30.41 5.12 -1.80
N LEU A 419 -30.26 6.45 -1.67
CA LEU A 419 -30.57 7.19 -0.44
C LEU A 419 -32.04 7.07 -0.05
N TRP A 420 -32.96 7.15 -1.02
CA TRP A 420 -34.39 6.93 -0.78
C TRP A 420 -34.67 5.52 -0.26
N CYS A 421 -34.15 4.50 -0.93
CA CYS A 421 -34.38 3.10 -0.57
C CYS A 421 -33.75 2.69 0.77
N HIS A 422 -32.70 3.38 1.23
CA HIS A 422 -32.10 3.14 2.55
C HIS A 422 -32.81 3.89 3.68
N SER A 423 -33.66 4.87 3.34
CA SER A 423 -34.41 5.65 4.32
C SER A 423 -35.67 4.92 4.76
N VAL A 424 -35.92 4.91 6.08
CA VAL A 424 -37.10 4.24 6.67
C VAL A 424 -38.39 4.99 6.36
N ASP A 425 -38.33 6.32 6.32
CA ASP A 425 -39.45 7.21 6.03
C ASP A 425 -38.97 8.49 5.31
N ALA A 426 -39.94 9.35 4.94
CA ALA A 426 -39.67 10.58 4.21
C ALA A 426 -38.89 11.63 5.03
N GLU A 427 -39.03 11.63 6.36
CA GLU A 427 -38.32 12.57 7.24
C GLU A 427 -36.83 12.17 7.33
N ALA A 428 -36.55 10.88 7.51
CA ALA A 428 -35.21 10.31 7.49
C ALA A 428 -34.53 10.59 6.15
N TRP A 429 -35.24 10.38 5.05
CA TRP A 429 -34.74 10.69 3.72
C TRP A 429 -34.36 12.17 3.57
N TRP A 430 -35.24 13.08 4.00
CA TRP A 430 -34.96 14.51 3.96
C TRP A 430 -33.71 14.89 4.77
N LYS A 431 -33.53 14.30 5.97
CA LYS A 431 -32.33 14.49 6.79
C LYS A 431 -31.07 13.98 6.10
N VAL A 432 -31.11 12.78 5.53
CA VAL A 432 -29.98 12.16 4.81
C VAL A 432 -29.57 13.00 3.60
N VAL A 433 -30.53 13.43 2.78
CA VAL A 433 -30.25 14.31 1.62
C VAL A 433 -29.65 15.64 2.07
N ARG A 434 -30.19 16.24 3.14
CA ARG A 434 -29.67 17.47 3.71
C ARG A 434 -28.21 17.30 4.19
N ASN A 435 -27.91 16.21 4.90
CA ASN A 435 -26.54 15.90 5.34
C ASN A 435 -25.58 15.69 4.17
N TYR A 436 -26.03 14.99 3.12
CA TYR A 436 -25.24 14.80 1.90
C TYR A 436 -24.87 16.13 1.25
N VAL A 437 -25.81 17.07 1.15
CA VAL A 437 -25.55 18.40 0.59
C VAL A 437 -24.49 19.15 1.41
N TYR A 438 -24.63 19.20 2.75
CA TYR A 438 -23.67 19.90 3.59
C TYR A 438 -22.30 19.24 3.61
N SER A 439 -22.24 17.92 3.74
CA SER A 439 -21.00 17.15 3.75
C SER A 439 -20.24 17.30 2.44
N THR A 440 -20.95 17.23 1.30
CA THR A 440 -20.35 17.45 -0.02
C THR A 440 -19.84 18.88 -0.18
N ALA A 441 -20.59 19.89 0.28
CA ALA A 441 -20.17 21.28 0.20
C ALA A 441 -18.89 21.54 1.02
N VAL A 442 -18.85 21.08 2.27
CA VAL A 442 -17.68 21.18 3.16
C VAL A 442 -16.47 20.52 2.51
N MET A 443 -16.63 19.27 2.05
CA MET A 443 -15.50 18.52 1.49
C MET A 443 -15.06 19.07 0.11
N SER A 444 -15.95 19.71 -0.64
CA SER A 444 -15.60 20.39 -1.90
C SER A 444 -14.76 21.64 -1.64
N VAL A 445 -15.15 22.48 -0.68
CA VAL A 445 -14.41 23.70 -0.32
C VAL A 445 -13.05 23.36 0.27
N ILE A 446 -13.01 22.43 1.22
CA ILE A 446 -11.74 21.98 1.82
C ILE A 446 -10.86 21.33 0.75
N GLY A 447 -11.42 20.50 -0.13
CA GLY A 447 -10.69 19.87 -1.22
C GLY A 447 -10.06 20.89 -2.17
N TYR A 448 -10.78 21.97 -2.50
CA TYR A 448 -10.25 23.08 -3.29
C TYR A 448 -9.08 23.79 -2.59
N ILE A 449 -9.20 24.08 -1.29
CA ILE A 449 -8.16 24.78 -0.52
C ILE A 449 -6.88 23.96 -0.40
N ILE A 450 -7.00 22.65 -0.15
CA ILE A 450 -5.85 21.76 0.04
C ILE A 450 -5.21 21.36 -1.31
N GLY A 451 -5.93 21.53 -2.44
CA GLY A 451 -5.48 21.02 -3.74
C GLY A 451 -5.64 19.51 -3.86
N LEU A 452 -6.71 19.00 -3.29
CA LEU A 452 -6.92 17.59 -3.05
C LEU A 452 -7.31 16.84 -4.35
N GLY A 453 -6.47 15.91 -4.81
CA GLY A 453 -6.60 15.16 -6.08
C GLY A 453 -7.12 13.72 -5.95
N ASP A 454 -7.13 12.92 -7.02
CA ASP A 454 -7.53 11.50 -6.99
C ASP A 454 -8.98 11.20 -6.51
N ARG A 455 -9.93 11.97 -7.03
CA ARG A 455 -11.37 11.91 -6.68
C ARG A 455 -12.15 10.79 -7.38
N HIS A 456 -11.51 9.64 -7.62
CA HIS A 456 -12.17 8.53 -8.31
C HIS A 456 -13.25 7.87 -7.42
N LEU A 457 -14.21 7.18 -8.03
CA LEU A 457 -15.39 6.66 -7.33
C LEU A 457 -15.11 5.57 -6.28
N ASP A 458 -13.89 5.02 -6.24
CA ASP A 458 -13.43 4.13 -5.15
C ASP A 458 -12.91 4.88 -3.91
N ASN A 459 -12.50 6.15 -4.05
CA ASN A 459 -12.02 7.00 -2.93
C ASN A 459 -13.13 7.90 -2.39
N VAL A 460 -14.18 8.15 -3.16
CA VAL A 460 -15.37 8.86 -2.69
C VAL A 460 -16.35 7.87 -2.10
N LEU A 461 -16.44 7.87 -0.78
CA LEU A 461 -17.28 6.99 0.03
C LEU A 461 -18.52 7.74 0.51
N ILE A 462 -19.65 7.05 0.61
CA ILE A 462 -20.87 7.59 1.21
C ILE A 462 -21.39 6.66 2.30
N ASP A 463 -21.79 7.24 3.42
CA ASP A 463 -22.59 6.56 4.43
C ASP A 463 -24.06 6.66 4.05
N LEU A 464 -24.66 5.56 3.58
CA LEU A 464 -26.05 5.55 3.12
C LEU A 464 -27.06 5.75 4.26
N THR A 465 -26.63 5.60 5.52
CA THR A 465 -27.47 5.79 6.71
C THR A 465 -27.52 7.26 7.12
N SER A 466 -26.38 7.95 7.08
CA SER A 466 -26.28 9.35 7.53
C SER A 466 -26.32 10.37 6.38
N GLY A 467 -25.97 9.96 5.16
CA GLY A 467 -25.78 10.83 4.00
C GLY A 467 -24.39 11.48 3.92
N GLU A 468 -23.53 11.31 4.92
CA GLU A 468 -22.20 11.92 4.95
C GLU A 468 -21.28 11.33 3.86
N VAL A 469 -20.47 12.21 3.26
CA VAL A 469 -19.42 11.85 2.31
C VAL A 469 -18.08 11.78 3.04
N VAL A 470 -17.30 10.76 2.73
CA VAL A 470 -15.93 10.58 3.20
C VAL A 470 -15.03 10.49 1.99
N HIS A 471 -13.88 11.17 2.08
CA HIS A 471 -12.83 11.08 1.09
C HIS A 471 -11.57 10.51 1.71
#